data_AF-A0A971H3Y3-F1
#
_entry.id   AF-A0A971H3Y3-F1
#
_cell.length_a   1.000
_cell.length_b   1.000
_cell.length_c   1.000
_cell.angle_alpha   90.00
_cell.angle_beta   90.00
_cell.angle_gamma   90.00
#
_symmetry.space_group_name_H-M   'P 1'
#
loop_
_entity.id
_entity.type
_entity.pdbx_description
1 polymer ?
#
loop_
_entity_poly.entity_id
_entity_poly.type
_entity_poly.pdbx_seq_one_letter_code
_entity_poly.pdbx_strand_id
1 'polypeptide(L)' 'MIYVGIDAAKDKHDCCILGGNGQTVQEAFAFRNNHEGFEQL' A
#
# COMPACT_ATOMS: atom_id res chain seq x y z
N MET A 1 -3.90 9.55 -14.19
CA MET A 1 -3.04 9.78 -13.00
C MET A 1 -3.23 8.62 -12.05
N ILE A 2 -2.17 8.19 -11.39
CA ILE A 2 -2.20 7.19 -10.33
C ILE A 2 -1.92 7.90 -9.02
N TYR A 3 -2.67 7.55 -7.98
CA TYR A 3 -2.49 8.03 -6.62
C TYR A 3 -2.18 6.84 -5.71
N VAL A 4 -1.18 7.01 -4.85
CA VAL A 4 -0.76 5.98 -3.90
C VAL A 4 -0.96 6.54 -2.50
N GLY A 5 -1.77 5.84 -1.70
CA GLY A 5 -1.91 6.10 -0.28
C GLY A 5 -1.02 5.14 0.51
N ILE A 6 -0.25 5.68 1.46
CA ILE A 6 0.60 4.89 2.36
C ILE A 6 0.34 5.39 3.78
N ASP A 7 -0.12 4.49 4.65
CA ASP A 7 -0.16 4.68 6.09
C ASP A 7 0.92 3.80 6.72
N ALA A 8 1.92 4.44 7.34
CA ALA A 8 3.11 3.77 7.86
C ALA A 8 3.10 3.79 9.40
N ALA A 9 3.00 2.61 9.99
CA ALA A 9 3.10 2.38 11.43
C ALA A 9 4.40 1.62 11.77
N LYS A 10 4.73 1.54 13.07
CA LYS A 10 5.94 0.86 13.54
C LYS A 10 6.08 -0.56 12.99
N ASP A 11 4.99 -1.32 12.98
CA ASP A 11 5.03 -2.75 12.69
C ASP A 11 4.47 -3.12 11.30
N LYS A 12 3.83 -2.17 10.60
CA LYS A 12 3.18 -2.42 9.31
C LYS A 12 3.04 -1.16 8.45
N HIS A 13 2.85 -1.38 7.15
CA HIS A 13 2.36 -0.39 6.20
C HIS A 13 1.02 -0.84 5.64
N ASP A 14 0.05 0.05 5.55
CA ASP A 14 -1.19 -0.15 4.81
C ASP A 14 -1.14 0.72 3.54
N CYS A 15 -1.43 0.12 2.39
CA CYS A 15 -1.27 0.75 1.09
C CYS A 15 -2.53 0.60 0.24
N CYS A 16 -2.80 1.60 -0.61
CA CYS A 16 -3.82 1.52 -1.65
C CYS A 16 -3.37 2.24 -2.92
N ILE A 17 -3.88 1.79 -4.08
CA ILE A 17 -3.59 2.42 -5.38
C ILE A 17 -4.90 2.77 -6.07
N LEU A 18 -5.07 4.05 -6.34
CA LEU A 18 -6.27 4.62 -6.96
C LEU A 18 -5.93 5.30 -8.30
N GLY A 19 -6.86 5.23 -9.23
CA GLY A 19 -6.81 5.96 -10.49
C GLY A 19 -7.36 7.39 -10.37
N GLY A 20 -7.27 8.14 -11.47
CA GLY A 20 -7.65 9.55 -11.60
C GLY A 20 -9.06 9.93 -11.09
N ASN A 21 -9.98 8.96 -11.08
CA ASN A 21 -11.40 9.13 -10.77
C ASN A 21 -11.85 8.32 -9.54
N GLY A 22 -10.91 7.93 -8.66
CA GLY A 22 -11.21 7.07 -7.51
C GLY A 22 -11.44 5.60 -7.86
N GLN A 23 -11.16 5.18 -9.09
CA GLN A 23 -11.14 3.77 -9.49
C GLN A 23 -10.06 3.03 -8.69
N THR A 24 -10.41 1.92 -8.05
CA THR A 24 -9.41 1.02 -7.45
C THR A 24 -8.56 0.38 -8.53
N VAL A 25 -7.26 0.65 -8.51
CA VAL A 25 -6.27 0.01 -9.39
C VAL A 25 -5.71 -1.24 -8.71
N GLN A 26 -5.54 -1.17 -7.39
CA GLN A 26 -5.15 -2.27 -6.53
C GLN A 26 -5.94 -2.17 -5.23
N GLU A 27 -6.56 -3.28 -4.82
CA GLU A 27 -7.22 -3.37 -3.52
C GLU A 27 -6.24 -3.08 -2.40
N ALA A 28 -6.74 -2.53 -1.29
CA ALA A 28 -5.90 -2.19 -0.16
C ALA A 28 -5.14 -3.43 0.33
N PHE A 29 -3.83 -3.27 0.55
CA PHE A 29 -2.96 -4.33 1.02
C PHE A 29 -2.08 -3.83 2.16
N ALA A 30 -1.59 -4.77 2.97
CA ALA A 30 -0.72 -4.45 4.08
C ALA A 30 0.48 -5.39 4.11
N PHE A 31 1.62 -4.88 4.58
CA PHE A 31 2.83 -5.68 4.77
C PHE A 31 3.55 -5.26 6.05
N ARG A 32 4.37 -6.17 6.60
CA ARG A 32 5.14 -5.89 7.82
C ARG A 32 6.19 -4.83 7.54
N ASN A 33 6.42 -3.94 8.49
CA ASN A 33 7.48 -2.94 8.41
C ASN A 33 8.84 -3.55 8.78
N ASN A 34 9.30 -4.52 7.99
CA ASN A 34 10.61 -5.13 8.09
C ASN A 34 11.04 -5.65 6.71
N HIS A 35 12.31 -6.09 6.62
CA HIS A 35 12.87 -6.56 5.35
C HIS A 35 12.09 -7.74 4.75
N GLU A 36 11.72 -8.73 5.57
CA GLU A 36 10.93 -9.89 5.13
C GLU A 36 9.57 -9.47 4.56
N GLY A 37 8.86 -8.55 5.24
CA GLY A 37 7.58 -8.04 4.77
C GLY A 37 7.69 -7.28 3.45
N PHE A 38 8.80 -6.61 3.21
CA PHE A 38 9.07 -5.94 1.93
C PHE A 38 9.38 -6.93 0.80
N GLU A 39 10.14 -7.99 1.07
CA GLU A 39 10.45 -9.04 0.07
C GLU A 39 9.22 -9.89 -0.33
N GLN A 40 8.12 -9.81 0.43
CA GLN A 40 6.85 -10.50 0.15
C GLN A 40 5.88 -9.67 -0.70
N LEU A 41 6.22 -8.43 -1.05
CA LEU A 41 5.43 -7.54 -1.91
C LEU A 41 5.67 -7.82 -3.41
#